data_AF-A0A1C4XAI3-F1
#
_entry.id   AF-A0A1C4XAI3-F1
#
_cell.length_a   1.000
_cell.length_b   1.000
_cell.length_c   1.000
_cell.angle_alpha   90.00
_cell.angle_beta   90.00
_cell.angle_gamma   90.00
#
_symmetry.space_group_name_H-M   'P 1'
#
loop_
_entity.id
_entity.type
_entity.pdbx_description
1 polymer ?
#
loop_
_entity_poly.entity_id
_entity_poly.type
_entity_poly.pdbx_seq_one_letter_code
_entity_poly.pdbx_strand_id
1 'polypeptide(L)'
;MALLERLTALGDRAPWPWDLTQALLRLPADTDDAVADKAAALGTPAGDRLAGWLHDGGLPQAVACATTVTRRPRRARYDWEFEQLVERRLLVELRPPAGYDDPLGLLTVDPPPIAATYDGWVALWPSTLPGHRSVVAASVLPGVAASADMDQQGGTAVLPLLAEGTGPGGVALDLAVAYGLGARHGADRIATLDALLMLAGAGQLDPTGTGRRLGELVTAGAVKPTRVREPLRDAALAGAPLTVWRLLAAALPALLAAPGPLRGLPDLLTLASETATATGVRIEVPGLADVAARGGSSRLVTEARRLRRALATT
;
A
#
# COMPACT_ATOMS: atom_id res chain seq x y z
N MET A 1 -18.67 -21.43 2.86
CA MET A 1 -19.20 -22.81 2.65
C MET A 1 -18.19 -23.91 2.97
N ALA A 2 -16.98 -23.90 2.42
CA ALA A 2 -16.01 -25.00 2.64
C ALA A 2 -15.66 -25.27 4.12
N LEU A 3 -15.53 -24.24 4.98
CA LEU A 3 -15.27 -24.46 6.41
C LEU A 3 -16.46 -25.15 7.11
N LEU A 4 -17.69 -24.73 6.80
CA LEU A 4 -18.90 -25.35 7.35
C LEU A 4 -18.96 -26.85 7.00
N GLU A 5 -18.71 -27.20 5.73
CA GLU A 5 -18.66 -28.61 5.29
C GLU A 5 -17.59 -29.42 6.04
N ARG A 6 -16.41 -28.83 6.26
CA ARG A 6 -15.33 -29.47 7.03
C ARG A 6 -15.73 -29.69 8.49
N LEU A 7 -16.42 -28.73 9.11
CA LEU A 7 -16.92 -28.89 10.48
C LEU A 7 -18.04 -29.92 10.57
N THR A 8 -18.97 -29.96 9.60
CA THR A 8 -19.99 -31.01 9.51
C THR A 8 -19.37 -32.40 9.42
N ALA A 9 -18.35 -32.58 8.58
CA ALA A 9 -17.65 -33.86 8.44
C ALA A 9 -16.81 -34.23 9.68
N LEU A 10 -16.38 -33.23 10.45
CA LEU A 10 -15.63 -33.45 11.68
C LEU A 10 -16.54 -34.02 12.78
N GLY A 11 -17.79 -33.58 12.85
CA GLY A 11 -18.77 -33.96 13.88
C GLY A 11 -18.34 -33.48 15.27
N ASP A 12 -18.51 -34.32 16.30
CA ASP A 12 -18.19 -33.98 17.69
C ASP A 12 -16.69 -33.93 18.02
N ARG A 13 -15.82 -34.25 17.06
CA ARG A 13 -14.36 -34.22 17.27
C ARG A 13 -13.86 -32.79 17.35
N ALA A 14 -13.02 -32.50 18.34
CA ALA A 14 -12.44 -31.18 18.50
C ALA A 14 -11.40 -30.90 17.39
N PRO A 15 -11.53 -29.80 16.62
CA PRO A 15 -10.46 -29.35 15.73
C PRO A 15 -9.27 -28.83 16.54
N TRP A 16 -8.08 -28.83 15.93
CA TRP A 16 -6.92 -28.19 16.55
C TRP A 16 -7.20 -26.69 16.76
N PRO A 17 -6.98 -26.12 17.96
CA PRO A 17 -7.41 -24.75 18.25
C PRO A 17 -6.88 -23.71 17.26
N TRP A 18 -5.61 -23.82 16.88
CA TRP A 18 -4.97 -22.90 15.94
C TRP A 18 -5.37 -23.13 14.48
N ASP A 19 -5.74 -24.35 14.08
CA ASP A 19 -6.24 -24.60 12.72
C ASP A 19 -7.63 -23.97 12.56
N LEU A 20 -8.49 -24.11 13.56
CA LEU A 20 -9.79 -23.44 13.57
C LEU A 20 -9.62 -21.91 13.63
N THR A 21 -8.76 -21.38 14.51
CA THR A 21 -8.48 -19.92 14.55
C THR A 21 -8.03 -19.42 13.17
N GLN A 22 -7.09 -20.11 12.52
CA GLN A 22 -6.59 -19.71 11.22
C GLN A 22 -7.64 -19.82 10.12
N ALA A 23 -8.53 -20.81 10.20
CA ALA A 23 -9.65 -20.94 9.27
C ALA A 23 -10.65 -19.77 9.43
N LEU A 24 -10.93 -19.34 10.66
CA LEU A 24 -11.79 -18.19 10.96
C LEU A 24 -11.19 -16.87 10.44
N LEU A 25 -9.88 -16.66 10.65
CA LEU A 25 -9.15 -15.47 10.16
C LEU A 25 -9.10 -15.37 8.63
N ARG A 26 -9.32 -16.48 7.92
CA ARG A 26 -9.34 -16.55 6.45
C ARG A 26 -10.74 -16.39 5.86
N LEU A 27 -11.77 -16.27 6.69
CA LEU A 27 -13.10 -15.97 6.21
C LEU A 27 -13.12 -14.55 5.59
N PRO A 28 -13.97 -14.30 4.58
CA PRO A 28 -14.20 -12.95 4.10
C PRO A 28 -14.63 -12.02 5.25
N ALA A 29 -14.28 -10.74 5.15
CA ALA A 29 -14.67 -9.75 6.14
C ALA A 29 -16.19 -9.49 6.15
N ASP A 30 -16.86 -9.70 5.02
CA ASP A 30 -18.32 -9.62 4.94
C ASP A 30 -18.92 -10.95 5.40
N THR A 31 -19.72 -10.92 6.46
CA THR A 31 -20.36 -12.10 7.07
C THR A 31 -21.79 -12.29 6.57
N ASP A 32 -22.23 -13.55 6.49
CA ASP A 32 -23.59 -13.94 6.08
C ASP A 32 -24.27 -14.66 7.26
N ASP A 33 -25.31 -14.02 7.81
CA ASP A 33 -26.09 -14.53 8.94
C ASP A 33 -26.65 -15.92 8.68
N ALA A 34 -27.02 -16.24 7.42
CA ALA A 34 -27.53 -17.56 7.07
C ALA A 34 -26.46 -18.67 7.22
N VAL A 35 -25.18 -18.32 7.13
CA VAL A 35 -24.06 -19.24 7.37
C VAL A 35 -23.82 -19.39 8.88
N ALA A 36 -24.00 -18.31 9.65
CA ALA A 36 -23.92 -18.35 11.11
C ALA A 36 -24.99 -19.28 11.69
N ASP A 37 -26.24 -19.15 11.22
CA ASP A 37 -27.36 -20.02 11.64
C ASP A 37 -27.11 -21.49 11.35
N LYS A 38 -26.57 -21.80 10.16
CA LYS A 38 -26.19 -23.17 9.78
C LYS A 38 -25.04 -23.71 10.63
N ALA A 39 -24.08 -22.86 11.01
CA ALA A 39 -22.98 -23.24 11.88
C ALA A 39 -23.48 -23.57 13.30
N ALA A 40 -24.40 -22.75 13.84
CA ALA A 40 -25.04 -23.00 15.12
C ALA A 40 -25.89 -24.28 15.10
N ALA A 41 -26.58 -24.55 13.99
CA ALA A 41 -27.40 -25.76 13.83
C ALA A 41 -26.57 -27.07 13.84
N LEU A 42 -25.23 -27.01 13.74
CA LEU A 42 -24.38 -28.18 13.93
C LEU A 42 -24.42 -28.70 15.38
N GLY A 43 -24.72 -27.85 16.37
CA GLY A 43 -24.78 -28.24 17.78
C GLY A 43 -23.45 -28.72 18.36
N THR A 44 -22.31 -28.30 17.77
CA THR A 44 -20.97 -28.66 18.22
C THR A 44 -20.22 -27.42 18.71
N PRO A 45 -19.25 -27.55 19.63
CA PRO A 45 -18.46 -26.39 20.12
C PRO A 45 -17.73 -25.63 19.00
N ALA A 46 -17.32 -26.32 17.93
CA ALA A 46 -16.68 -25.69 16.78
C ALA A 46 -17.68 -24.95 15.89
N GLY A 47 -18.91 -25.48 15.75
CA GLY A 47 -20.02 -24.81 15.09
C GLY A 47 -20.44 -23.54 15.81
N ASP A 48 -20.58 -23.60 17.14
CA ASP A 48 -20.91 -22.45 17.99
C ASP A 48 -19.85 -21.35 17.90
N ARG A 49 -18.57 -21.73 17.89
CA ARG A 49 -17.47 -20.77 17.71
C ARG A 49 -17.50 -20.10 16.33
N LEU A 50 -17.80 -20.84 15.27
CA LEU A 50 -17.95 -20.26 13.92
C LEU A 50 -19.18 -19.34 13.85
N ALA A 51 -20.31 -19.75 14.42
CA ALA A 51 -21.52 -18.94 14.47
C ALA A 51 -21.29 -17.62 15.22
N GLY A 52 -20.70 -17.69 16.41
CA GLY A 52 -20.33 -16.51 17.20
C GLY A 52 -19.38 -15.58 16.45
N TRP A 53 -18.32 -16.13 15.84
CA TRP A 53 -17.39 -15.33 15.02
C TRP A 53 -18.09 -14.58 13.88
N LEU A 54 -19.01 -15.24 13.17
CA LEU A 54 -19.74 -14.61 12.06
C LEU A 54 -20.73 -13.54 12.55
N HIS A 55 -21.42 -13.80 13.66
CA HIS A 55 -22.35 -12.86 14.26
C HIS A 55 -21.65 -11.60 14.81
N ASP A 56 -20.47 -11.77 15.38
CA ASP A 56 -19.63 -10.68 15.87
C ASP A 56 -18.93 -9.88 14.74
N GLY A 57 -19.13 -10.29 13.48
CA GLY A 57 -18.54 -9.63 12.30
C GLY A 57 -17.07 -10.01 12.04
N GLY A 58 -16.58 -11.08 12.68
CA GLY A 58 -15.23 -11.59 12.52
C GLY A 58 -14.14 -10.74 13.15
N LEU A 59 -12.92 -10.79 12.57
CA LEU A 59 -11.84 -9.90 12.98
C LEU A 59 -12.15 -8.49 12.46
N PRO A 60 -12.10 -7.44 13.29
CA PRO A 60 -12.36 -6.10 12.80
C PRO A 60 -11.17 -5.53 12.01
N GLN A 61 -11.42 -4.47 11.26
CA GLN A 61 -10.36 -3.75 10.54
C GLN A 61 -9.53 -2.90 11.50
N ALA A 62 -8.20 -3.00 11.45
CA ALA A 62 -7.32 -2.16 12.25
C ALA A 62 -7.36 -0.69 11.81
N VAL A 63 -7.15 0.22 12.75
CA VAL A 63 -6.92 1.64 12.48
C VAL A 63 -5.44 1.80 12.12
N ALA A 64 -5.18 2.22 10.89
CA ALA A 64 -3.83 2.41 10.36
C ALA A 64 -3.45 3.89 10.33
N CYS A 65 -2.32 4.23 10.96
CA CYS A 65 -1.78 5.58 11.02
C CYS A 65 -0.35 5.61 10.44
N ALA A 66 -0.09 6.50 9.50
CA ALA A 66 1.27 6.73 9.03
C ALA A 66 2.11 7.35 10.15
N THR A 67 3.32 6.83 10.34
CA THR A 67 4.24 7.28 11.39
C THR A 67 5.66 7.33 10.85
N THR A 68 6.49 8.21 11.40
CA THR A 68 7.87 8.39 10.97
C THR A 68 8.81 7.68 11.93
N VAL A 69 9.58 6.72 11.42
CA VAL A 69 10.68 6.09 12.15
C VAL A 69 11.98 6.79 11.79
N THR A 70 12.78 7.13 12.79
CA THR A 70 14.07 7.79 12.62
C THR A 70 15.22 6.80 12.70
N ARG A 71 16.32 7.11 12.02
CA ARG A 71 17.57 6.37 12.11
C ARG A 71 18.05 6.27 13.56
N ARG A 72 18.52 5.07 13.95
CA ARG A 72 19.17 4.87 15.25
C ARG A 72 20.45 5.72 15.37
N PRO A 73 20.87 6.12 16.58
CA PRO A 73 22.18 6.76 16.74
C PRO A 73 23.32 5.82 16.31
N ARG A 74 24.44 6.44 15.93
CA ARG A 74 25.67 5.72 15.61
C ARG A 74 26.21 5.05 16.88
N ARG A 75 26.52 3.75 16.81
CA ARG A 75 26.98 2.98 17.97
C ARG A 75 28.50 3.01 18.15
N ALA A 76 29.26 3.15 17.07
CA ALA A 76 30.72 3.13 17.09
C ALA A 76 31.31 4.01 15.97
N ARG A 77 32.61 4.32 16.04
CA ARG A 77 33.31 5.07 14.99
C ARG A 77 33.18 4.40 13.61
N TYR A 78 33.23 3.07 13.56
CA TYR A 78 32.94 2.29 12.36
C TYR A 78 31.63 1.52 12.56
N ASP A 79 30.57 1.97 11.90
CA ASP A 79 29.22 1.42 12.04
C ASP A 79 28.62 1.26 10.65
N TRP A 80 29.00 0.18 9.97
CA TRP A 80 28.66 -0.06 8.57
C TRP A 80 27.15 -0.12 8.32
N GLU A 81 26.38 -0.61 9.30
CA GLU A 81 24.93 -0.69 9.21
C GLU A 81 24.33 0.72 9.26
N PHE A 82 24.79 1.57 10.20
CA PHE A 82 24.35 2.96 10.30
C PHE A 82 24.55 3.75 9.01
N GLU A 83 25.67 3.54 8.30
CA GLU A 83 25.95 4.22 7.03
C GLU A 83 24.97 3.87 5.91
N GLN A 84 24.28 2.73 6.02
CA GLN A 84 23.25 2.31 5.05
C GLN A 84 21.84 2.78 5.43
N LEU A 85 21.64 3.23 6.68
CA LEU A 85 20.32 3.65 7.13
C LEU A 85 19.99 5.06 6.61
N VAL A 86 18.78 5.18 6.07
CA VAL A 86 18.16 6.47 5.80
C VAL A 86 17.82 7.20 7.09
N GLU A 87 17.81 8.53 7.05
CA GLU A 87 17.56 9.37 8.23
C GLU A 87 16.15 9.17 8.80
N ARG A 88 15.15 9.04 7.92
CA ARG A 88 13.74 8.90 8.26
C ARG A 88 13.05 7.97 7.27
N ARG A 89 12.10 7.17 7.75
CA ARG A 89 11.24 6.31 6.93
C ARG A 89 9.79 6.46 7.39
N LEU A 90 8.85 6.60 6.46
CA LEU A 90 7.43 6.53 6.79
C LEU A 90 6.99 5.07 6.78
N LEU A 91 6.39 4.63 7.88
CA LEU A 91 5.79 3.32 8.06
C LEU A 91 4.37 3.47 8.59
N VAL A 92 3.75 2.37 9.00
CA VAL A 92 2.40 2.37 9.56
C VAL A 92 2.41 1.75 10.95
N GLU A 93 1.73 2.43 11.86
CA GLU A 93 1.30 1.90 13.14
C GLU A 93 -0.14 1.39 13.00
N LEU A 94 -0.42 0.22 13.55
CA LEU A 94 -1.76 -0.33 13.64
C LEU A 94 -2.24 -0.35 15.09
N ARG A 95 -3.51 -0.03 15.28
CA ARG A 95 -4.23 -0.21 16.54
C ARG A 95 -5.58 -0.89 16.30
N PRO A 96 -6.07 -1.68 17.26
CA PRO A 96 -7.44 -2.18 17.20
C PRO A 96 -8.44 -1.00 17.28
N PRO A 97 -9.65 -1.16 16.72
CA PRO A 97 -10.72 -0.20 16.93
C PRO A 97 -11.03 0.02 18.41
N ALA A 98 -11.58 1.19 18.74
CA ALA A 98 -11.92 1.53 20.10
C ALA A 98 -12.87 0.48 20.72
N GLY A 99 -12.51 -0.03 21.90
CA GLY A 99 -13.28 -1.04 22.62
C GLY A 99 -13.05 -2.49 22.20
N TYR A 100 -12.19 -2.75 21.20
CA TYR A 100 -11.78 -4.10 20.82
C TYR A 100 -10.50 -4.51 21.57
N ASP A 101 -10.57 -5.63 22.28
CA ASP A 101 -9.39 -6.30 22.83
C ASP A 101 -8.73 -7.12 21.71
N ASP A 102 -7.40 -7.06 21.58
CA ASP A 102 -6.63 -7.71 20.49
C ASP A 102 -5.87 -8.95 21.02
N PRO A 103 -6.58 -10.04 21.36
CA PRO A 103 -5.97 -11.19 22.04
C PRO A 103 -4.95 -11.94 21.17
N LEU A 104 -4.99 -11.75 19.86
CA LEU A 104 -4.05 -12.36 18.92
C LEU A 104 -2.87 -11.45 18.59
N GLY A 105 -2.90 -10.18 19.02
CA GLY A 105 -1.87 -9.18 18.69
C GLY A 105 -1.76 -8.89 17.20
N LEU A 106 -2.83 -9.12 16.43
CA LEU A 106 -2.81 -9.00 14.96
C LEU A 106 -3.14 -7.57 14.51
N LEU A 107 -3.86 -6.82 15.33
CA LEU A 107 -4.31 -5.45 15.03
C LEU A 107 -3.41 -4.39 15.68
N THR A 108 -2.45 -4.82 16.49
CA THR A 108 -1.47 -3.97 17.16
C THR A 108 -0.09 -4.19 16.56
N VAL A 109 0.33 -3.26 15.70
CA VAL A 109 1.65 -3.32 15.06
C VAL A 109 2.36 -2.00 15.30
N ASP A 110 3.51 -2.07 15.95
CA ASP A 110 4.47 -0.98 16.01
C ASP A 110 5.47 -1.12 14.86
N PRO A 111 5.79 -0.03 14.15
CA PRO A 111 6.77 -0.09 13.09
C PRO A 111 8.15 -0.47 13.66
N PRO A 112 8.86 -1.42 13.04
CA PRO A 112 10.18 -1.81 13.51
C PRO A 112 11.21 -0.69 13.31
N PRO A 113 12.37 -0.75 13.99
CA PRO A 113 13.52 0.07 13.64
C PRO A 113 13.92 -0.14 12.16
N ILE A 114 14.44 0.91 11.50
CA ILE A 114 14.83 0.89 10.07
C ILE A 114 15.77 -0.28 9.71
N ALA A 115 16.62 -0.68 10.65
CA ALA A 115 17.61 -1.74 10.47
C ALA A 115 17.04 -3.17 10.53
N ALA A 116 15.75 -3.34 10.88
CA ALA A 116 15.16 -4.67 11.00
C ALA A 116 15.14 -5.38 9.64
N THR A 117 15.81 -6.54 9.57
CA THR A 117 15.75 -7.43 8.42
C THR A 117 14.48 -8.25 8.45
N TYR A 118 13.79 -8.33 7.30
CA TYR A 118 12.63 -9.20 7.11
C TYR A 118 13.05 -10.40 6.28
N ASP A 119 12.92 -11.61 6.83
CA ASP A 119 13.22 -12.86 6.12
C ASP A 119 11.96 -13.48 5.49
N GLY A 120 12.16 -14.49 4.63
CA GLY A 120 11.29 -14.91 3.52
C GLY A 120 9.86 -15.38 3.83
N TRP A 121 9.35 -15.20 5.05
CA TRP A 121 7.97 -15.51 5.42
C TRP A 121 6.99 -14.40 5.05
N VAL A 122 7.49 -13.26 4.55
CA VAL A 122 6.67 -12.09 4.14
C VAL A 122 5.58 -12.48 3.14
N ALA A 123 5.87 -13.40 2.22
CA ALA A 123 4.93 -13.88 1.20
C ALA A 123 3.75 -14.69 1.75
N LEU A 124 3.82 -15.14 3.01
CA LEU A 124 2.74 -15.91 3.63
C LEU A 124 1.66 -15.04 4.26
N TRP A 125 1.97 -13.77 4.59
CA TRP A 125 1.01 -12.88 5.25
C TRP A 125 -0.33 -12.73 4.52
N PRO A 126 -0.37 -12.56 3.17
CA PRO A 126 -1.64 -12.52 2.44
C PRO A 126 -2.48 -13.77 2.64
N SER A 127 -1.84 -14.94 2.80
CA SER A 127 -2.54 -16.19 3.10
C SER A 127 -3.02 -16.27 4.55
N THR A 128 -2.41 -15.54 5.48
CA THR A 128 -2.78 -15.56 6.90
C THR A 128 -4.02 -14.71 7.16
N LEU A 129 -4.11 -13.54 6.51
CA LEU A 129 -5.17 -12.56 6.71
C LEU A 129 -5.69 -12.00 5.37
N PRO A 130 -6.28 -12.86 4.50
CA PRO A 130 -6.74 -12.44 3.18
C PRO A 130 -7.86 -11.39 3.22
N GLY A 131 -8.58 -11.23 4.34
CA GLY A 131 -9.61 -10.21 4.56
C GLY A 131 -9.12 -8.86 5.10
N HIS A 132 -7.83 -8.75 5.43
CA HIS A 132 -7.27 -7.60 6.15
C HIS A 132 -6.04 -7.03 5.44
N ARG A 133 -6.26 -6.57 4.20
CA ARG A 133 -5.20 -6.02 3.36
C ARG A 133 -4.38 -4.93 4.05
N SER A 134 -4.99 -4.03 4.83
CA SER A 134 -4.25 -2.99 5.57
C SER A 134 -3.28 -3.56 6.60
N VAL A 135 -3.71 -4.60 7.33
CA VAL A 135 -2.87 -5.28 8.33
C VAL A 135 -1.67 -5.92 7.65
N VAL A 136 -1.93 -6.72 6.62
CA VAL A 136 -0.86 -7.38 5.85
C VAL A 136 0.08 -6.34 5.22
N ALA A 137 -0.47 -5.28 4.61
CA ALA A 137 0.34 -4.23 4.00
C ALA A 137 1.26 -3.56 5.03
N ALA A 138 0.79 -3.27 6.24
CA ALA A 138 1.62 -2.69 7.29
C ALA A 138 2.72 -3.66 7.78
N SER A 139 2.41 -4.94 7.93
CA SER A 139 3.38 -5.97 8.34
C SER A 139 4.52 -6.15 7.34
N VAL A 140 4.25 -5.99 6.03
CA VAL A 140 5.25 -6.19 4.97
C VAL A 140 5.92 -4.88 4.51
N LEU A 141 5.36 -3.73 4.89
CA LEU A 141 5.81 -2.40 4.47
C LEU A 141 7.31 -2.12 4.73
N PRO A 142 7.93 -2.57 5.85
CA PRO A 142 9.35 -2.33 6.07
C PRO A 142 10.24 -2.95 4.98
N GLY A 143 9.92 -4.16 4.51
CA GLY A 143 10.63 -4.82 3.41
C GLY A 143 10.41 -4.11 2.08
N VAL A 144 9.17 -3.72 1.79
CA VAL A 144 8.81 -2.94 0.59
C VAL A 144 9.55 -1.60 0.55
N ALA A 145 9.60 -0.89 1.68
CA ALA A 145 10.30 0.39 1.80
C ALA A 145 11.81 0.24 1.58
N ALA A 146 12.42 -0.80 2.15
CA ALA A 146 13.83 -1.10 1.97
C ALA A 146 14.22 -1.35 0.50
N SER A 147 13.28 -1.83 -0.34
CA SER A 147 13.50 -1.96 -1.79
C SER A 147 13.62 -0.63 -2.53
N ALA A 148 13.12 0.47 -1.97
CA ALA A 148 13.27 1.80 -2.53
C ALA A 148 14.54 2.51 -2.04
N ASP A 149 14.79 2.45 -0.73
CA ASP A 149 15.68 3.38 -0.03
C ASP A 149 16.97 2.73 0.54
N MET A 150 17.03 1.39 0.64
CA MET A 150 18.15 0.63 1.24
C MET A 150 18.75 -0.44 0.31
N ASP A 151 18.49 -0.38 -1.00
CA ASP A 151 19.08 -1.32 -2.00
C ASP A 151 18.74 -2.81 -1.75
N GLN A 152 17.60 -3.08 -1.10
CA GLN A 152 17.11 -4.44 -0.87
C GLN A 152 16.29 -4.96 -2.07
N GLN A 153 16.26 -6.27 -2.25
CA GLN A 153 15.57 -6.94 -3.36
C GLN A 153 14.41 -7.80 -2.87
N GLY A 154 13.35 -7.87 -3.67
CA GLY A 154 12.25 -8.84 -3.48
C GLY A 154 11.21 -8.43 -2.44
N GLY A 155 11.37 -7.28 -1.77
CA GLY A 155 10.42 -6.78 -0.77
C GLY A 155 9.03 -6.53 -1.35
N THR A 156 8.93 -6.23 -2.64
CA THR A 156 7.65 -5.94 -3.32
C THR A 156 6.98 -7.19 -3.92
N ALA A 157 7.64 -8.36 -3.90
CA ALA A 157 7.09 -9.59 -4.49
C ALA A 157 5.75 -10.02 -3.85
N VAL A 158 5.44 -9.52 -2.65
CA VAL A 158 4.17 -9.74 -1.95
C VAL A 158 3.03 -8.84 -2.44
N LEU A 159 3.31 -7.74 -3.14
CA LEU A 159 2.28 -6.77 -3.55
C LEU A 159 1.21 -7.37 -4.48
N PRO A 160 1.55 -8.24 -5.47
CA PRO A 160 0.55 -8.93 -6.27
C PRO A 160 -0.41 -9.78 -5.42
N LEU A 161 0.13 -10.54 -4.47
CA LEU A 161 -0.67 -11.38 -3.55
C LEU A 161 -1.56 -10.53 -2.63
N LEU A 162 -1.08 -9.35 -2.23
CA LEU A 162 -1.86 -8.36 -1.48
C LEU A 162 -3.03 -7.79 -2.30
N ALA A 163 -2.86 -7.63 -3.60
CA ALA A 163 -3.91 -7.16 -4.51
C ALA A 163 -5.03 -8.21 -4.69
N GLU A 164 -4.69 -9.50 -4.65
CA GLU A 164 -5.67 -10.60 -4.66
C GLU A 164 -6.47 -10.71 -3.35
N GLY A 165 -5.90 -10.21 -2.24
CA GLY A 165 -6.60 -10.12 -0.96
C GLY A 165 -7.82 -9.20 -1.03
N THR A 166 -8.56 -9.13 0.07
CA THR A 166 -9.78 -8.31 0.24
C THR A 166 -9.66 -7.39 1.46
N GLY A 167 -10.67 -6.54 1.67
CA GLY A 167 -10.67 -5.54 2.74
C GLY A 167 -9.97 -4.23 2.37
N PRO A 168 -10.09 -3.20 3.22
CA PRO A 168 -9.48 -1.90 2.95
C PRO A 168 -7.96 -2.00 2.95
N GLY A 169 -7.29 -1.32 2.00
CA GLY A 169 -5.84 -1.14 2.02
C GLY A 169 -5.41 0.04 2.90
N GLY A 170 -6.09 1.18 2.72
CA GLY A 170 -5.82 2.42 3.42
C GLY A 170 -4.37 2.90 3.25
N VAL A 171 -3.89 3.66 4.23
CA VAL A 171 -2.56 4.29 4.18
C VAL A 171 -1.41 3.29 4.09
N ALA A 172 -1.59 2.06 4.59
CA ALA A 172 -0.59 1.00 4.51
C ALA A 172 -0.37 0.54 3.07
N LEU A 173 -1.46 0.28 2.33
CA LEU A 173 -1.37 -0.09 0.93
C LEU A 173 -0.84 1.08 0.07
N ASP A 174 -1.33 2.29 0.34
CA ASP A 174 -0.87 3.50 -0.36
C ASP A 174 0.64 3.70 -0.25
N LEU A 175 1.19 3.56 0.97
CA LEU A 175 2.63 3.63 1.19
C LEU A 175 3.36 2.47 0.51
N ALA A 176 2.84 1.24 0.59
CA ALA A 176 3.47 0.07 -0.01
C ALA A 176 3.59 0.21 -1.55
N VAL A 177 2.52 0.64 -2.22
CA VAL A 177 2.54 0.89 -3.67
C VAL A 177 3.46 2.08 -4.00
N ALA A 178 3.41 3.17 -3.22
CA ALA A 178 4.26 4.35 -3.45
C ALA A 178 5.77 4.03 -3.31
N TYR A 179 6.15 3.24 -2.32
CA TYR A 179 7.52 2.74 -2.17
C TYR A 179 7.91 1.80 -3.32
N GLY A 180 7.05 0.85 -3.67
CA GLY A 180 7.31 -0.12 -4.74
C GLY A 180 7.52 0.53 -6.11
N LEU A 181 6.76 1.60 -6.44
CA LEU A 181 6.96 2.40 -7.66
C LEU A 181 8.37 3.02 -7.71
N GLY A 182 8.95 3.30 -6.53
CA GLY A 182 10.29 3.84 -6.34
C GLY A 182 11.40 2.79 -6.20
N ALA A 183 11.07 1.49 -6.29
CA ALA A 183 12.00 0.41 -6.04
C ALA A 183 13.22 0.47 -6.97
N ARG A 184 14.39 0.16 -6.41
CA ARG A 184 15.66 0.24 -7.13
C ARG A 184 15.76 -0.81 -8.24
N HIS A 185 15.28 -2.03 -7.96
CA HIS A 185 15.40 -3.16 -8.86
C HIS A 185 14.17 -3.29 -9.77
N GLY A 186 14.40 -3.68 -11.02
CA GLY A 186 13.35 -3.77 -12.03
C GLY A 186 12.26 -4.79 -11.68
N ALA A 187 12.65 -5.95 -11.16
CA ALA A 187 11.71 -6.99 -10.72
C ALA A 187 10.73 -6.46 -9.66
N ASP A 188 11.22 -5.63 -8.72
CA ASP A 188 10.36 -5.05 -7.70
C ASP A 188 9.37 -4.01 -8.28
N ARG A 189 9.81 -3.23 -9.28
CA ARG A 189 8.91 -2.30 -9.99
C ARG A 189 7.85 -3.05 -10.79
N ILE A 190 8.19 -4.19 -11.38
CA ILE A 190 7.25 -5.04 -12.12
C ILE A 190 6.19 -5.63 -11.18
N ALA A 191 6.60 -6.22 -10.05
CA ALA A 191 5.65 -6.73 -9.06
C ALA A 191 4.71 -5.63 -8.53
N THR A 192 5.23 -4.41 -8.35
CA THR A 192 4.40 -3.26 -7.96
C THR A 192 3.44 -2.83 -9.07
N LEU A 193 3.88 -2.84 -10.34
CA LEU A 193 3.04 -2.54 -11.49
C LEU A 193 1.87 -3.53 -11.60
N ASP A 194 2.14 -4.83 -11.45
CA ASP A 194 1.12 -5.88 -11.47
C ASP A 194 0.07 -5.66 -10.38
N ALA A 195 0.53 -5.38 -9.14
CA ALA A 195 -0.36 -5.05 -8.02
C ALA A 195 -1.20 -3.81 -8.29
N LEU A 196 -0.58 -2.74 -8.81
CA LEU A 196 -1.28 -1.49 -9.17
C LEU A 196 -2.37 -1.75 -10.21
N LEU A 197 -2.08 -2.52 -11.26
CA LEU A 197 -3.02 -2.85 -12.32
C LEU A 197 -4.18 -3.71 -11.81
N MET A 198 -3.91 -4.71 -10.97
CA MET A 198 -4.96 -5.54 -10.36
C MET A 198 -5.87 -4.71 -9.46
N LEU A 199 -5.31 -3.89 -8.57
CA LEU A 199 -6.09 -3.02 -7.69
C LEU A 199 -6.88 -1.97 -8.48
N ALA A 200 -6.29 -1.39 -9.52
CA ALA A 200 -6.96 -0.42 -10.38
C ALA A 200 -8.12 -1.05 -11.17
N GLY A 201 -7.90 -2.24 -11.75
CA GLY A 201 -8.91 -3.01 -12.48
C GLY A 201 -10.08 -3.44 -11.60
N ALA A 202 -9.80 -3.77 -10.33
CA ALA A 202 -10.82 -4.09 -9.33
C ALA A 202 -11.51 -2.84 -8.72
N GLY A 203 -11.05 -1.62 -9.03
CA GLY A 203 -11.55 -0.40 -8.41
C GLY A 203 -11.21 -0.28 -6.91
N GLN A 204 -10.16 -0.98 -6.45
CA GLN A 204 -9.76 -1.09 -5.05
C GLN A 204 -8.49 -0.31 -4.71
N LEU A 205 -7.93 0.42 -5.68
CA LEU A 205 -6.84 1.37 -5.45
C LEU A 205 -7.39 2.75 -5.11
N ASP A 206 -6.83 3.42 -4.09
CA ASP A 206 -6.96 4.87 -3.92
C ASP A 206 -5.77 5.58 -4.61
N PRO A 207 -5.90 5.97 -5.90
CA PRO A 207 -4.80 6.64 -6.59
C PRO A 207 -4.44 7.98 -5.94
N THR A 208 -5.39 8.68 -5.33
CA THR A 208 -5.15 9.99 -4.72
C THR A 208 -4.39 9.83 -3.40
N GLY A 209 -4.78 8.88 -2.56
CA GLY A 209 -4.06 8.48 -1.34
C GLY A 209 -2.63 8.05 -1.64
N THR A 210 -2.47 7.09 -2.56
CA THR A 210 -1.15 6.62 -3.05
C THR A 210 -0.30 7.77 -3.61
N GLY A 211 -0.89 8.66 -4.42
CA GLY A 211 -0.18 9.80 -5.01
C GLY A 211 0.31 10.80 -3.96
N ARG A 212 -0.49 11.09 -2.94
CA ARG A 212 -0.07 11.94 -1.81
C ARG A 212 1.15 11.34 -1.08
N ARG A 213 1.11 10.04 -0.79
CA ARG A 213 2.24 9.32 -0.16
C ARG A 213 3.47 9.32 -1.05
N LEU A 214 3.32 9.12 -2.35
CA LEU A 214 4.44 9.22 -3.29
C LEU A 214 5.09 10.61 -3.25
N GLY A 215 4.29 11.68 -3.24
CA GLY A 215 4.78 13.05 -3.10
C GLY A 215 5.60 13.24 -1.82
N GLU A 216 5.07 12.81 -0.69
CA GLU A 216 5.75 12.84 0.61
C GLU A 216 7.08 12.07 0.57
N LEU A 217 7.08 10.82 0.08
CA LEU A 217 8.26 9.97 0.00
C LEU A 217 9.36 10.54 -0.90
N VAL A 218 8.98 11.16 -2.01
CA VAL A 218 9.94 11.82 -2.91
C VAL A 218 10.54 13.06 -2.25
N THR A 219 9.72 13.90 -1.60
CA THR A 219 10.22 15.09 -0.91
C THR A 219 11.11 14.75 0.30
N ALA A 220 10.84 13.62 0.97
CA ALA A 220 11.68 13.08 2.03
C ALA A 220 12.95 12.38 1.52
N GLY A 221 13.12 12.22 0.21
CA GLY A 221 14.27 11.55 -0.40
C GLY A 221 14.25 10.01 -0.32
N ALA A 222 13.16 9.42 0.15
CA ALA A 222 13.00 7.96 0.26
C ALA A 222 12.74 7.32 -1.12
N VAL A 223 12.10 8.06 -2.04
CA VAL A 223 11.83 7.61 -3.41
C VAL A 223 12.46 8.57 -4.42
N LYS A 224 13.12 8.02 -5.45
CA LYS A 224 13.70 8.82 -6.54
C LYS A 224 12.66 9.04 -7.65
N PRO A 225 12.34 10.30 -8.04
CA PRO A 225 11.36 10.56 -9.09
C PRO A 225 11.67 9.86 -10.42
N THR A 226 12.96 9.73 -10.75
CA THR A 226 13.43 9.08 -11.98
C THR A 226 13.05 7.61 -12.10
N ARG A 227 12.80 6.92 -10.98
CA ARG A 227 12.41 5.49 -10.97
C ARG A 227 10.92 5.27 -11.18
N VAL A 228 10.11 6.26 -10.81
CA VAL A 228 8.65 6.18 -10.76
C VAL A 228 8.02 6.33 -12.14
N ARG A 229 8.68 7.07 -13.04
CA ARG A 229 8.16 7.39 -14.37
C ARG A 229 7.85 6.13 -15.20
N GLU A 230 8.79 5.18 -15.25
CA GLU A 230 8.68 3.96 -16.05
C GLU A 230 7.43 3.13 -15.67
N PRO A 231 7.27 2.66 -14.41
CA PRO A 231 6.11 1.85 -14.05
C PRO A 231 4.79 2.62 -14.19
N LEU A 232 4.74 3.93 -13.93
CA LEU A 232 3.52 4.71 -14.15
C LEU A 232 3.18 4.87 -15.64
N ARG A 233 4.18 4.99 -16.51
CA ARG A 233 3.96 5.01 -17.96
C ARG A 233 3.40 3.68 -18.43
N ASP A 234 3.97 2.58 -17.97
CA ASP A 234 3.54 1.23 -18.35
C ASP A 234 2.12 0.97 -17.86
N ALA A 235 1.77 1.41 -16.64
CA ALA A 235 0.40 1.35 -16.14
C ALA A 235 -0.59 2.13 -17.03
N ALA A 236 -0.22 3.34 -17.49
CA ALA A 236 -1.07 4.12 -18.38
C ALA A 236 -1.27 3.44 -19.74
N LEU A 237 -0.21 2.84 -20.30
CA LEU A 237 -0.27 2.07 -21.54
C LEU A 237 -1.06 0.76 -21.41
N ALA A 238 -1.04 0.15 -20.23
CA ALA A 238 -1.80 -1.05 -19.88
C ALA A 238 -3.27 -0.79 -19.54
N GLY A 239 -3.79 0.43 -19.80
CA GLY A 239 -5.21 0.74 -19.66
C GLY A 239 -5.60 1.44 -18.35
N ALA A 240 -4.63 1.90 -17.54
CA ALA A 240 -4.89 2.66 -16.32
C ALA A 240 -4.54 4.17 -16.40
N PRO A 241 -4.78 4.90 -17.51
CA PRO A 241 -4.32 6.30 -17.63
C PRO A 241 -5.01 7.24 -16.64
N LEU A 242 -6.29 7.00 -16.28
CA LEU A 242 -6.99 7.81 -15.29
C LEU A 242 -6.45 7.59 -13.86
N THR A 243 -6.10 6.34 -13.53
CA THR A 243 -5.46 6.00 -12.26
C THR A 243 -4.11 6.72 -12.14
N VAL A 244 -3.28 6.65 -13.19
CA VAL A 244 -1.99 7.34 -13.23
C VAL A 244 -2.17 8.85 -13.16
N TRP A 245 -3.15 9.41 -13.85
CA TRP A 245 -3.43 10.84 -13.80
C TRP A 245 -3.81 11.30 -12.39
N ARG A 246 -4.75 10.62 -11.72
CA ARG A 246 -5.17 10.92 -10.34
C ARG A 246 -4.00 10.82 -9.36
N LEU A 247 -3.15 9.82 -9.52
CA LEU A 247 -1.96 9.60 -8.70
C LEU A 247 -0.95 10.74 -8.89
N LEU A 248 -0.62 11.10 -10.13
CA LEU A 248 0.29 12.20 -10.41
C LEU A 248 -0.27 13.55 -9.95
N ALA A 249 -1.55 13.83 -10.20
CA ALA A 249 -2.18 15.06 -9.75
C ALA A 249 -2.11 15.22 -8.22
N ALA A 250 -2.21 14.13 -7.46
CA ALA A 250 -2.08 14.13 -6.00
C ALA A 250 -0.62 14.21 -5.51
N ALA A 251 0.34 13.67 -6.27
CA ALA A 251 1.77 13.74 -5.92
C ALA A 251 2.37 15.12 -6.21
N LEU A 252 2.01 15.73 -7.34
CA LEU A 252 2.62 16.95 -7.88
C LEU A 252 2.66 18.13 -6.90
N PRO A 253 1.63 18.42 -6.08
CA PRO A 253 1.67 19.56 -5.15
C PRO A 253 2.88 19.53 -4.23
N ALA A 254 3.18 18.38 -3.61
CA ALA A 254 4.36 18.22 -2.76
C ALA A 254 5.66 18.37 -3.56
N LEU A 255 5.71 17.83 -4.78
CA LEU A 255 6.89 17.90 -5.65
C LEU A 255 7.18 19.33 -6.13
N LEU A 256 6.15 20.11 -6.45
CA LEU A 256 6.27 21.49 -6.92
C LEU A 256 6.64 22.45 -5.78
N ALA A 257 6.22 22.13 -4.55
CA ALA A 257 6.55 22.88 -3.34
C ALA A 257 7.92 22.51 -2.75
N ALA A 258 8.61 21.50 -3.27
CA ALA A 258 9.90 21.06 -2.77
C ALA A 258 10.93 22.22 -2.79
N PRO A 259 11.77 22.37 -1.73
CA PRO A 259 12.68 23.50 -1.58
C PRO A 259 13.82 23.53 -2.62
N GLY A 260 14.03 22.43 -3.35
CA GLY A 260 15.10 22.30 -4.34
C GLY A 260 14.65 21.57 -5.61
N PRO A 261 15.47 21.61 -6.67
CA PRO A 261 15.16 20.97 -7.94
C PRO A 261 15.12 19.44 -7.79
N LEU A 262 14.00 18.83 -8.22
CA LEU A 262 13.84 17.38 -8.25
C LEU A 262 14.17 16.83 -9.65
N ARG A 263 15.25 16.04 -9.73
CA ARG A 263 15.63 15.36 -10.98
C ARG A 263 14.53 14.37 -11.38
N GLY A 264 13.99 14.53 -12.59
CA GLY A 264 12.90 13.70 -13.13
C GLY A 264 11.50 14.30 -12.99
N LEU A 265 11.33 15.40 -12.25
CA LEU A 265 10.03 16.08 -12.15
C LEU A 265 9.47 16.55 -13.50
N PRO A 266 10.27 17.09 -14.45
CA PRO A 266 9.75 17.42 -15.77
C PRO A 266 9.18 16.20 -16.51
N ASP A 267 9.78 15.02 -16.35
CA ASP A 267 9.29 13.80 -17.00
C ASP A 267 7.96 13.31 -16.38
N LEU A 268 7.75 13.52 -15.08
CA LEU A 268 6.46 13.26 -14.43
C LEU A 268 5.39 14.25 -14.88
N LEU A 269 5.73 15.54 -15.07
CA LEU A 269 4.82 16.55 -15.63
C LEU A 269 4.42 16.23 -17.08
N THR A 270 5.35 15.72 -17.87
CA THR A 270 5.10 15.21 -19.22
C THR A 270 4.06 14.07 -19.18
N LEU A 271 4.28 13.05 -18.34
CA LEU A 271 3.36 11.92 -18.20
C LEU A 271 1.99 12.35 -17.65
N ALA A 272 1.96 13.29 -16.71
CA ALA A 272 0.74 13.91 -16.22
C ALA A 272 -0.03 14.62 -17.35
N SER A 273 0.66 15.36 -18.22
CA SER A 273 0.03 16.04 -19.35
C SER A 273 -0.57 15.04 -20.35
N GLU A 274 0.16 13.96 -20.63
CA GLU A 274 -0.29 12.89 -21.54
C GLU A 274 -1.53 12.18 -20.99
N THR A 275 -1.51 11.78 -19.72
CA THR A 275 -2.63 11.09 -19.07
C THR A 275 -3.83 12.00 -18.81
N ALA A 276 -3.62 13.27 -18.47
CA ALA A 276 -4.70 14.26 -18.37
C ALA A 276 -5.38 14.48 -19.73
N THR A 277 -4.60 14.62 -20.81
CA THR A 277 -5.15 14.79 -22.16
C THR A 277 -5.88 13.55 -22.64
N ALA A 278 -5.30 12.36 -22.43
CA ALA A 278 -5.91 11.09 -22.86
C ALA A 278 -7.22 10.78 -22.14
N THR A 279 -7.36 11.23 -20.89
CA THR A 279 -8.55 10.96 -20.08
C THR A 279 -9.60 12.07 -20.16
N GLY A 280 -9.20 13.30 -20.52
CA GLY A 280 -10.06 14.48 -20.50
C GLY A 280 -10.52 14.91 -19.10
N VAL A 281 -10.07 14.23 -18.04
CA VAL A 281 -10.51 14.51 -16.65
C VAL A 281 -9.71 15.68 -16.09
N ARG A 282 -10.42 16.73 -15.68
CA ARG A 282 -9.82 17.88 -15.02
C ARG A 282 -9.63 17.64 -13.54
N ILE A 283 -8.39 17.75 -13.08
CA ILE A 283 -8.03 17.72 -11.67
C ILE A 283 -7.19 18.96 -11.39
N GLU A 284 -7.55 19.71 -10.37
CA GLU A 284 -6.76 20.85 -9.91
C GLU A 284 -5.43 20.36 -9.34
N VAL A 285 -4.34 21.03 -9.72
CA VAL A 285 -2.99 20.75 -9.21
C VAL A 285 -2.46 22.01 -8.52
N PRO A 286 -2.58 22.10 -7.17
CA PRO A 286 -2.02 23.21 -6.41
C PRO A 286 -0.54 23.47 -6.72
N GLY A 287 -0.17 24.74 -6.82
CA GLY A 287 1.20 25.19 -7.14
C GLY A 287 1.59 25.10 -8.63
N LEU A 288 0.80 24.43 -9.49
CA LEU A 288 1.09 24.33 -10.91
C LEU A 288 1.07 25.70 -11.61
N ALA A 289 0.09 26.54 -11.27
CA ALA A 289 -0.06 27.87 -11.86
C ALA A 289 1.17 28.75 -11.58
N ASP A 290 1.67 28.72 -10.35
CA ASP A 290 2.85 29.50 -9.92
C ASP A 290 4.10 29.06 -10.68
N VAL A 291 4.34 27.75 -10.78
CA VAL A 291 5.49 27.22 -11.54
C VAL A 291 5.38 27.56 -13.03
N ALA A 292 4.18 27.46 -13.61
CA ALA A 292 3.94 27.82 -15.01
C ALA A 292 4.11 29.33 -15.29
N ALA A 293 3.86 30.18 -14.29
CA ALA A 293 4.03 31.62 -14.36
C ALA A 293 5.48 32.09 -14.17
N ARG A 294 6.38 31.24 -13.63
CA ARG A 294 7.81 31.57 -13.52
C ARG A 294 8.38 31.95 -14.88
N GLY A 295 9.23 32.98 -14.90
CA GLY A 295 9.99 33.37 -16.08
C GLY A 295 10.96 32.26 -16.54
N GLY A 296 11.43 32.36 -17.78
CA GLY A 296 12.41 31.44 -18.35
C GLY A 296 11.83 30.27 -19.16
N SER A 297 12.77 29.46 -19.69
CA SER A 297 12.54 28.35 -20.63
C SER A 297 13.01 27.00 -20.08
N SER A 298 13.19 26.89 -18.76
CA SER A 298 13.61 25.62 -18.14
C SER A 298 12.58 24.53 -18.46
N ARG A 299 13.06 23.28 -18.60
CA ARG A 299 12.19 22.14 -18.92
C ARG A 299 11.04 22.00 -17.91
N LEU A 300 11.30 22.27 -16.63
CA LEU A 300 10.28 22.26 -15.58
C LEU A 300 9.14 23.25 -15.87
N VAL A 301 9.48 24.50 -16.18
CA VAL A 301 8.48 25.55 -16.47
C VAL A 301 7.73 25.24 -17.76
N THR A 302 8.42 24.74 -18.78
CA THR A 302 7.81 24.36 -20.07
C THR A 302 6.78 23.24 -19.89
N GLU A 303 7.13 22.16 -19.18
CA GLU A 303 6.19 21.05 -18.91
C GLU A 303 5.05 21.46 -17.96
N ALA A 304 5.30 22.34 -16.98
CA ALA A 304 4.24 22.90 -16.14
C ALA A 304 3.21 23.70 -16.97
N ARG A 305 3.68 24.54 -17.91
CA ARG A 305 2.80 25.25 -18.86
C ARG A 305 2.06 24.29 -19.81
N ARG A 306 2.67 23.17 -20.19
CA ARG A 306 2.02 22.14 -21.00
C ARG A 306 0.87 21.49 -20.24
N LEU A 307 1.11 21.07 -18.99
CA LEU A 307 0.06 20.50 -18.15
C LEU A 307 -1.08 21.51 -17.92
N ARG A 308 -0.75 22.76 -17.59
CA ARG A 308 -1.76 23.82 -17.40
C ARG A 308 -2.65 24.02 -18.63
N ARG A 309 -2.07 23.95 -19.83
CA ARG A 309 -2.83 24.03 -21.10
C ARG A 309 -3.71 22.80 -21.30
N ALA A 310 -3.20 21.60 -21.02
CA ALA A 310 -3.98 20.37 -21.11
C ALA A 310 -5.24 20.45 -20.21
N LEU A 311 -5.10 20.99 -19.00
CA LEU A 311 -6.24 21.16 -18.08
C LEU A 311 -7.24 22.24 -18.53
N ALA A 312 -6.82 23.21 -19.35
CA ALA A 312 -7.68 24.29 -19.84
C ALA A 312 -8.47 23.94 -21.11
N THR A 313 -8.12 22.87 -21.85
CA THR A 313 -8.57 22.66 -23.25
C THR A 313 -9.52 21.46 -23.43
N THR A 314 -10.61 21.38 -22.67
CA THR A 314 -11.63 20.30 -22.79
C THR A 314 -12.99 20.81 -22.26
#